data_AF-A0A4R6TW26-F1
#
_entry.id   AF-A0A4R6TW26-F1
#
_cell.length_a   1.000
_cell.length_b   1.000
_cell.length_c   1.000
_cell.angle_alpha   90.00
_cell.angle_beta   90.00
_cell.angle_gamma   90.00
#
_symmetry.space_group_name_H-M   'P 1'
#
loop_
_entity.id
_entity.type
_entity.pdbx_description
1 polymer ?
#
loop_
_entity_poly.entity_id
_entity_poly.type
_entity_poly.pdbx_seq_one_letter_code
_entity_poly.pdbx_strand_id
1 'polypeptide(L)'
;MTHSDPVLCELQRQLAEFQAGRLSLHAFVQAARQAPATLLSRLPAAFGEVWHNLLDRLESSALFAEESCSFSQKDLIDSLQLWIDKAAQRLSSGRGT
;
A
#
# COMPACT_ATOMS: atom_id res chain seq x y z
N MET A 1 -19.99 -2.69 14.87
CA MET A 1 -18.57 -2.27 14.88
C MET A 1 -17.87 -2.93 13.71
N THR A 2 -17.71 -2.20 12.60
CA THR A 2 -16.89 -2.62 11.47
C THR A 2 -15.45 -2.74 11.95
N HIS A 3 -15.02 -3.95 12.31
CA HIS A 3 -13.60 -4.19 12.54
C HIS A 3 -12.93 -4.07 11.16
N SER A 4 -12.23 -2.95 10.97
CA SER A 4 -11.27 -2.75 9.90
C SER A 4 -10.15 -3.77 10.06
N ASP A 5 -9.63 -4.27 8.94
CA ASP A 5 -8.56 -5.24 8.97
C ASP A 5 -7.29 -4.62 9.61
N PRO A 6 -6.66 -5.28 10.60
CA PRO A 6 -5.54 -4.70 11.35
C PRO A 6 -4.32 -4.45 10.46
N VAL A 7 -4.09 -5.29 9.44
CA VAL A 7 -3.00 -5.09 8.49
C VAL A 7 -3.27 -3.86 7.63
N LEU A 8 -4.52 -3.69 7.18
CA LEU A 8 -4.91 -2.53 6.39
C LEU A 8 -4.81 -1.22 7.20
N CYS A 9 -5.21 -1.24 8.46
CA CYS A 9 -5.05 -0.09 9.36
C CYS A 9 -3.58 0.28 9.54
N GLU A 10 -2.69 -0.71 9.68
CA GLU A 10 -1.26 -0.45 9.80
C GLU A 10 -0.68 0.11 8.50
N LEU A 11 -1.06 -0.41 7.34
CA LEU A 11 -0.65 0.15 6.04
C LEU A 11 -1.10 1.60 5.86
N GLN A 12 -2.34 1.92 6.24
CA GLN A 12 -2.86 3.30 6.24
C GLN A 12 -2.05 4.22 7.14
N ARG A 13 -1.75 3.76 8.36
CA ARG A 13 -0.95 4.52 9.33
C ARG A 13 0.46 4.79 8.78
N GLN A 14 1.14 3.78 8.25
CA GLN A 14 2.49 3.93 7.71
C GLN A 14 2.51 4.85 6.49
N LEU A 15 1.50 4.79 5.62
CA LEU A 15 1.38 5.70 4.49
C LEU A 15 1.19 7.15 4.93
N ALA A 16 0.38 7.39 5.96
CA ALA A 16 0.21 8.73 6.54
C ALA A 16 1.51 9.26 7.17
N GLU A 17 2.26 8.41 7.89
CA GLU A 17 3.56 8.77 8.46
C GLU A 17 4.59 9.07 7.35
N PHE A 18 4.57 8.35 6.23
CA PHE A 18 5.40 8.65 5.06
C PHE A 18 5.06 10.01 4.46
N GLN A 19 3.77 10.30 4.24
CA GLN A 19 3.32 11.60 3.74
C GLN A 19 3.65 12.75 4.70
N ALA A 20 3.68 12.49 5.99
CA ALA A 20 4.10 13.44 7.02
C ALA A 20 5.63 13.60 7.12
N GLY A 21 6.42 12.88 6.31
CA GLY A 21 7.89 12.91 6.35
C GLY A 21 8.50 12.22 7.57
N ARG A 22 7.72 11.40 8.30
CA ARG A 22 8.15 10.68 9.52
C ARG A 22 8.60 9.24 9.26
N LEU A 23 8.25 8.70 8.10
CA LEU A 23 8.66 7.38 7.62
C LEU A 23 9.35 7.54 6.27
N SER A 24 10.45 6.81 6.02
CA SER A 24 11.08 6.79 4.70
C SER A 24 10.34 5.85 3.75
N LEU A 25 10.41 6.12 2.44
CA LEU A 25 9.81 5.24 1.43
C LEU A 25 10.35 3.81 1.54
N HIS A 26 11.65 3.66 1.79
CA HIS A 26 12.28 2.37 1.95
C HIS A 26 11.74 1.60 3.16
N ALA A 27 11.60 2.27 4.31
CA ALA A 27 11.04 1.64 5.52
C ALA A 27 9.58 1.21 5.31
N PHE A 28 8.79 2.04 4.62
CA PHE A 28 7.42 1.70 4.24
C PHE A 28 7.38 0.44 3.35
N VAL A 29 8.14 0.42 2.24
CA VAL A 29 8.13 -0.71 1.28
C VAL A 29 8.57 -2.01 1.94
N GLN A 30 9.59 -1.98 2.80
CA GLN A 30 10.06 -3.14 3.54
C GLN A 30 8.98 -3.72 4.46
N ALA A 31 8.29 -2.87 5.23
CA ALA A 31 7.17 -3.32 6.06
C ALA A 31 6.01 -3.86 5.21
N ALA A 32 5.69 -3.18 4.11
CA ALA A 32 4.63 -3.54 3.18
C ALA A 32 4.86 -4.90 2.48
N ARG A 33 6.11 -5.29 2.22
CA ARG A 33 6.46 -6.62 1.68
C ARG A 33 6.20 -7.76 2.68
N GLN A 34 6.34 -7.50 3.97
CA GLN A 34 6.23 -8.51 5.03
C GLN A 34 4.78 -8.73 5.49
N ALA A 35 3.94 -7.70 5.38
CA ALA A 35 2.57 -7.68 5.85
C ALA A 35 1.51 -8.53 5.08
N PRO A 36 1.64 -8.90 3.78
CA PRO A 36 0.43 -9.05 2.96
C PRO A 36 -0.13 -10.48 2.86
N ALA A 37 0.51 -11.53 3.38
CA ALA A 37 0.06 -12.91 3.12
C ALA A 37 -1.38 -13.19 3.60
N THR A 38 -1.74 -12.71 4.80
CA THR A 38 -3.09 -12.88 5.37
C THR A 38 -4.10 -11.88 4.81
N LEU A 39 -3.66 -10.68 4.42
CA LEU A 39 -4.52 -9.66 3.82
C LEU A 39 -4.90 -10.04 2.38
N LEU A 40 -3.92 -10.43 1.56
CA LEU A 40 -4.12 -10.75 0.15
C LEU A 40 -4.95 -12.01 -0.06
N SER A 41 -4.88 -13.00 0.84
CA SER A 41 -5.70 -14.21 0.75
C SER A 41 -7.20 -13.95 0.90
N ARG A 42 -7.58 -12.79 1.46
CA ARG A 42 -8.97 -12.35 1.64
C ARG A 42 -9.47 -11.43 0.53
N LEU A 43 -8.59 -11.05 -0.39
CA LEU A 43 -8.88 -10.20 -1.54
C LEU A 43 -8.87 -11.02 -2.83
N PRO A 44 -9.55 -10.57 -3.90
CA PRO A 44 -9.41 -11.17 -5.22
C PRO A 44 -7.94 -11.17 -5.68
N ALA A 45 -7.51 -12.20 -6.41
CA ALA A 45 -6.11 -12.38 -6.84
C ALA A 45 -5.51 -11.15 -7.56
N ALA A 46 -6.32 -10.43 -8.34
CA ALA A 46 -5.91 -9.19 -9.02
C ALA A 46 -5.39 -8.10 -8.06
N PHE A 47 -5.86 -8.05 -6.81
CA PHE A 47 -5.32 -7.12 -5.82
C PHE A 47 -3.86 -7.44 -5.48
N GLY A 48 -3.52 -8.73 -5.38
CA GLY A 48 -2.15 -9.19 -5.16
C GLY A 48 -1.24 -8.78 -6.30
N GLU A 49 -1.65 -8.98 -7.56
CA GLU A 49 -0.85 -8.57 -8.72
C GLU A 49 -0.53 -7.08 -8.72
N VAL A 50 -1.55 -6.23 -8.50
CA VAL A 50 -1.38 -4.77 -8.43
C VAL A 50 -0.50 -4.39 -7.24
N TRP A 51 -0.66 -5.03 -6.09
CA TRP A 51 0.15 -4.77 -4.90
C TRP A 51 1.63 -4.99 -5.16
N HIS A 52 2.01 -6.16 -5.69
CA HIS A 52 3.40 -6.45 -5.99
C HIS A 52 3.97 -5.47 -7.03
N ASN A 53 3.21 -5.15 -8.08
CA ASN A 53 3.66 -4.21 -9.10
C ASN A 53 3.90 -2.79 -8.55
N LEU A 54 3.05 -2.31 -7.64
CA LEU A 54 3.22 -1.01 -6.98
C LEU A 54 4.48 -0.99 -6.12
N LEU A 55 4.73 -2.04 -5.33
CA LEU A 55 5.92 -2.14 -4.49
C LEU A 55 7.21 -2.20 -5.32
N ASP A 56 7.23 -2.97 -6.40
CA ASP A 56 8.39 -3.05 -7.31
C ASP A 56 8.74 -1.67 -7.91
N ARG A 57 7.72 -0.92 -8.34
CA ARG A 57 7.89 0.43 -8.90
C ARG A 57 8.34 1.44 -7.84
N LEU A 58 7.79 1.37 -6.63
CA LEU A 58 8.20 2.25 -5.52
C LEU A 58 9.65 2.00 -5.12
N GLU A 59 10.06 0.73 -5.01
CA GLU A 59 11.43 0.34 -4.70
C GLU A 59 12.42 0.83 -5.78
N SER A 60 12.06 0.65 -7.05
CA SER A 60 12.82 1.19 -8.17
C SER A 60 12.92 2.73 -8.08
N SER A 61 11.81 3.42 -7.81
CA SER A 61 11.81 4.89 -7.68
C SER A 61 12.68 5.41 -6.53
N ALA A 62 12.86 4.62 -5.47
CA ALA A 62 13.73 4.96 -4.35
C ALA A 62 15.22 4.87 -4.70
N LEU A 63 15.60 3.97 -5.63
CA LEU A 63 16.98 3.78 -6.08
C LEU A 63 17.47 4.89 -7.03
N PHE A 64 16.56 5.60 -7.70
CA PHE A 64 16.89 6.63 -8.72
C PHE A 64 16.67 8.07 -8.23
N ALA A 65 16.64 8.29 -6.92
CA ALA A 65 16.17 9.54 -6.29
C ALA A 65 17.15 10.74 -6.33
N GLU A 66 18.06 10.83 -7.31
CA GLU A 66 19.04 11.93 -7.31
C GLU A 66 18.47 13.26 -7.83
N GLU A 67 17.67 13.36 -8.90
CA GLU A 67 17.16 14.68 -9.35
C GLU A 67 15.77 14.77 -10.03
N SER A 68 15.02 13.69 -10.31
CA SER A 68 13.81 13.83 -11.17
C SER A 68 12.61 12.88 -10.98
N CYS A 69 12.50 12.14 -9.87
CA CYS A 69 11.36 11.22 -9.68
C CYS A 69 10.21 11.74 -8.81
N SER A 70 10.19 13.02 -8.40
CA SER A 70 9.13 13.55 -7.51
C SER A 70 7.71 13.34 -8.07
N PHE A 71 7.52 13.54 -9.38
CA PHE A 71 6.23 13.34 -10.03
C PHE A 71 5.82 11.86 -10.08
N SER A 72 6.68 10.98 -10.61
CA SER A 72 6.40 9.54 -10.68
C SER A 72 6.25 8.89 -9.30
N GLN A 73 6.98 9.35 -8.30
CA GLN A 73 6.85 8.86 -6.92
C GLN A 73 5.50 9.26 -6.34
N LYS A 74 5.07 10.52 -6.54
CA LYS A 74 3.76 10.98 -6.09
C LYS A 74 2.62 10.15 -6.71
N ASP A 75 2.66 9.90 -8.01
CA ASP A 75 1.65 9.09 -8.70
C ASP A 75 1.58 7.64 -8.17
N LEU A 76 2.73 7.06 -7.82
CA LEU A 76 2.79 5.72 -7.22
C LEU A 76 2.20 5.71 -5.81
N ILE A 77 2.44 6.76 -5.03
CA ILE A 77 1.89 6.92 -3.68
C ILE A 77 0.37 7.14 -3.73
N ASP A 78 -0.11 7.95 -4.69
CA ASP A 78 -1.55 8.15 -4.90
C ASP A 78 -2.23 6.85 -5.37
N SER A 79 -1.56 6.06 -6.22
CA SER A 79 -2.03 4.73 -6.64
C SER A 79 -2.09 3.72 -5.49
N LEU A 80 -1.13 3.78 -4.57
CA LEU A 80 -1.08 2.95 -3.37
C LEU A 80 -2.22 3.30 -2.40
N GLN A 81 -2.49 4.58 -2.18
CA GLN A 81 -3.65 5.03 -1.40
C GLN A 81 -4.96 4.50 -2.01
N LEU A 82 -5.11 4.62 -3.33
CA LEU A 82 -6.29 4.10 -4.03
C LEU A 82 -6.43 2.57 -3.87
N TRP A 83 -5.32 1.82 -3.90
CA TRP A 83 -5.35 0.38 -3.66
C TRP A 83 -5.85 0.05 -2.25
N ILE A 84 -5.34 0.75 -1.23
CA ILE A 84 -5.75 0.59 0.17
C ILE A 84 -7.24 0.87 0.34
N ASP A 85 -7.74 1.94 -0.27
CA ASP A 85 -9.16 2.31 -0.18
C ASP A 85 -10.06 1.26 -0.85
N LYS A 86 -9.64 0.71 -1.99
CA LYS A 86 -10.36 -0.39 -2.66
C LYS A 86 -10.32 -1.67 -1.86
N ALA A 87 -9.19 -1.99 -1.23
CA ALA A 87 -9.06 -3.16 -0.36
C ALA A 87 -9.99 -3.03 0.86
N ALA A 88 -10.06 -1.84 1.47
CA ALA A 88 -10.97 -1.54 2.57
C ALA A 88 -12.43 -1.77 2.17
N GLN A 89 -12.84 -1.22 1.02
CA GLN A 89 -14.18 -1.38 0.46
C GLN A 89 -14.49 -2.85 0.15
N ARG A 90 -13.53 -3.61 -0.37
CA ARG A 90 -13.73 -5.02 -0.72
C ARG A 90 -13.92 -5.89 0.53
N LEU A 91 -13.16 -5.62 1.59
CA LEU A 91 -13.25 -6.33 2.87
C LEU A 91 -14.49 -5.93 3.67
N SER A 92 -14.99 -4.70 3.51
CA SER A 92 -16.26 -4.28 4.11
C SER A 92 -17.46 -4.85 3.36
N SER A 93 -17.41 -4.91 2.03
CA SER A 93 -18.50 -5.42 1.18
C SER A 93 -18.56 -6.95 1.13
N GLY A 94 -17.45 -7.65 1.31
CA GLY A 94 -17.41 -9.12 1.36
C GLY A 94 -17.98 -9.74 2.64
N ARG A 95 -18.61 -8.94 3.52
CA ARG A 95 -19.17 -9.37 4.81
C ARG A 95 -20.68 -9.67 4.74
N GLY A 96 -21.17 -10.04 3.56
CA GLY A 96 -22.59 -10.28 3.33
C GLY A 96 -22.84 -11.20 2.14
N THR A 97 -22.61 -12.50 2.33
CA THR A 97 -23.41 -13.62 1.80
C THR A 97 -23.12 -14.83 2.66
#